data_AF-A0A1Q2HV10-F1
#
_entry.id   AF-A0A1Q2HV10-F1
#
_cell.length_a   1.000
_cell.length_b   1.000
_cell.length_c   1.000
_cell.angle_alpha   90.00
_cell.angle_beta   90.00
_cell.angle_gamma   90.00
#
_symmetry.space_group_name_H-M   'P 1'
#
loop_
_entity.id
_entity.type
_entity.pdbx_description
1 polymer ?
#
loop_
_entity_poly.entity_id
_entity_poly.type
_entity_poly.pdbx_seq_one_letter_code
_entity_poly.pdbx_strand_id
1 'polypeptide(L)' 'MTRSTALITGASRGIGAATAAALARDGAAQVSAFGGIGTPKDVADIISFLASDRGRWVTGQTIDATGGSSL' A
#
# COMPACT_ATOMS: atom_id res chain seq x y z
N MET A 1 -6.56 -12.18 18.55
CA MET A 1 -6.56 -10.89 17.82
C MET A 1 -8.00 -10.51 17.53
N THR A 2 -8.53 -9.49 18.18
CA THR A 2 -9.89 -9.00 17.92
C THR A 2 -9.87 -8.14 16.66
N ARG A 3 -10.52 -8.61 15.60
CA ARG A 3 -10.68 -7.82 14.37
C ARG A 3 -11.66 -6.68 14.65
N SER A 4 -11.16 -5.44 14.66
CA SER A 4 -12.00 -4.25 14.79
C SER A 4 -12.49 -3.82 13.42
N THR A 5 -13.81 -3.80 13.23
CA THR A 5 -14.46 -3.35 11.98
C THR A 5 -15.37 -2.17 12.30
N ALA A 6 -15.19 -1.06 11.59
CA ALA A 6 -16.06 0.11 11.71
C ALA A 6 -17.02 0.20 10.52
N LEU A 7 -18.30 0.47 10.78
CA LEU A 7 -19.32 0.77 9.76
C LEU A 7 -19.54 2.28 9.68
N ILE A 8 -19.45 2.85 8.48
CA ILE A 8 -19.64 4.28 8.24
C ILE A 8 -20.84 4.46 7.31
N THR A 9 -21.89 5.10 7.81
CA THR A 9 -23.05 5.48 7.00
C THR A 9 -22.83 6.87 6.39
N GLY A 10 -23.34 7.13 5.18
CA GLY A 10 -23.17 8.42 4.51
C GLY A 10 -21.77 8.71 3.94
N ALA A 11 -20.99 7.68 3.59
CA ALA A 11 -19.61 7.82 3.07
C ALA A 11 -19.49 8.48 1.68
N SER A 12 -20.60 8.88 1.06
CA SER A 12 -20.58 9.50 -0.27
C SER A 12 -20.08 10.94 -0.27
N ARG A 13 -20.22 11.69 0.84
CA ARG A 13 -19.77 13.10 0.97
C ARG A 13 -19.62 13.56 2.41
N GLY A 14 -19.05 14.76 2.60
CA GLY A 14 -18.95 15.44 3.90
C GLY A 14 -18.08 14.70 4.92
N ILE A 15 -18.45 14.78 6.20
CA ILE A 15 -17.72 14.17 7.32
C ILE A 15 -17.64 12.64 7.14
N GLY A 16 -18.74 11.99 6.73
CA GLY A 16 -18.77 10.54 6.52
C GLY A 16 -17.73 10.07 5.48
N ALA A 17 -17.61 10.79 4.35
CA ALA A 17 -16.59 10.51 3.35
C ALA A 17 -15.16 10.76 3.85
N ALA A 18 -14.94 11.84 4.60
CA ALA A 18 -13.63 12.16 5.17
C ALA A 18 -13.18 11.09 6.18
N THR A 19 -14.07 10.64 7.06
CA THR A 19 -13.80 9.56 8.02
C THR A 19 -13.53 8.24 7.30
N ALA A 20 -14.30 7.91 6.26
CA ALA A 20 -14.06 6.71 5.46
C ALA A 20 -12.68 6.74 4.78
N ALA A 21 -12.29 7.87 4.20
CA ALA A 21 -10.98 8.04 3.57
C ALA A 21 -9.83 7.95 4.59
N ALA A 22 -9.99 8.55 5.77
CA ALA A 22 -8.98 8.48 6.83
C ALA A 22 -8.80 7.03 7.31
N LEU A 23 -9.89 6.34 7.64
CA LEU A 23 -9.83 4.95 8.10
C LEU A 23 -9.27 4.01 7.02
N ALA A 24 -9.60 4.25 5.74
CA ALA A 24 -9.04 3.49 4.63
C ALA A 24 -7.51 3.66 4.52
N ARG A 25 -7.00 4.89 4.70
CA ARG A 25 -5.54 5.15 4.72
C ARG A 25 -4.86 4.49 5.89
N ASP A 26 -5.42 4.61 7.09
CA ASP A 26 -4.85 4.02 8.29
C ASP A 26 -4.85 2.48 8.18
N GLY A 27 -5.97 1.90 7.72
CA GLY A 27 -6.08 0.47 7.47
C GLY A 27 -5.07 -0.02 6.42
N ALA A 28 -4.89 0.73 5.33
CA ALA A 28 -3.90 0.42 4.30
C ALA A 28 -2.45 0.43 4.84
N ALA A 29 -2.13 1.33 5.78
CA ALA A 29 -0.81 1.33 6.43
C ALA A 29 -0.59 0.10 7.32
N GLN A 30 -1.63 -0.41 7.98
CA GLN A 30 -1.53 -1.58 8.88
C GLN A 30 -1.38 -2.92 8.15
N VAL A 31 -1.90 -3.03 6.92
CA VAL A 31 -1.77 -4.27 6.12
C VAL A 31 -0.40 -4.41 5.46
N SER A 32 0.37 -3.32 5.35
CA SER A 32 1.76 -3.41 4.92
C SER A 32 2.60 -4.07 6.02
N ALA A 33 3.45 -5.03 5.63
CA ALA A 33 4.42 -5.65 6.52
C ALA A 33 5.45 -4.63 7.08
N PHE A 34 5.59 -3.47 6.43
CA PHE A 34 6.52 -2.41 6.81
C PHE A 34 5.86 -1.31 7.67
N GLY A 35 4.55 -1.41 7.96
CA GLY A 35 3.86 -0.50 8.88
C GLY A 35 3.74 0.94 8.39
N GLY A 36 3.26 1.12 7.15
CA GLY A 36 3.11 2.44 6.53
C GLY A 36 2.55 2.38 5.11
N ILE A 37 2.25 3.55 4.54
CA ILE A 37 1.92 3.69 3.12
C ILE A 37 3.22 3.88 2.33
N GLY A 38 3.43 3.04 1.32
CA GLY A 38 4.55 3.19 0.40
C GLY A 38 4.55 4.56 -0.29
N THR A 39 5.74 5.09 -0.50
CA THR A 39 5.99 6.37 -1.17
C THR A 39 6.41 6.14 -2.62
N PRO A 40 6.32 7.16 -3.49
CA PRO A 40 6.85 7.06 -4.84
C PRO A 40 8.34 6.67 -4.89
N LYS A 41 9.11 7.03 -3.86
CA LYS A 41 10.52 6.70 -3.75
C LYS A 41 10.75 5.19 -3.59
N ASP A 42 9.91 4.51 -2.81
CA ASP A 42 10.04 3.07 -2.60
C ASP A 42 9.92 2.30 -3.92
N VAL A 43 9.02 2.73 -4.81
CA VAL A 43 8.88 2.17 -6.16
C VAL A 43 10.06 2.56 -7.05
N ALA A 44 10.52 3.81 -6.98
CA ALA A 44 11.66 4.27 -7.78
C ALA A 44 12.96 3.52 -7.43
N ASP A 45 13.18 3.21 -6.15
CA ASP A 45 14.36 2.46 -5.71
C ASP A 45 14.33 1.02 -6.25
N ILE A 46 13.15 0.37 -6.33
CA ILE A 46 12.96 -0.94 -6.97
C ILE A 46 13.27 -0.85 -8.47
N ILE A 47 12.73 0.15 -9.17
CA ILE A 47 12.97 0.35 -10.60
C ILE A 47 14.46 0.60 -10.87
N SER A 48 15.11 1.44 -10.08
CA SER A 48 16.54 1.74 -10.19
C SER A 48 17.40 0.48 -10.00
N PHE A 49 17.03 -0.40 -9.06
CA PHE A 49 17.67 -1.71 -8.91
C PHE A 49 17.52 -2.57 -10.16
N LEU A 50 16.28 -2.74 -10.64
CA LEU A 50 15.96 -3.60 -11.79
C LEU A 50 16.59 -3.10 -13.10
N ALA A 51 16.67 -1.79 -13.28
CA ALA A 51 17.27 -1.16 -14.46
C ALA A 51 18.81 -1.18 -14.45
N SER A 52 19.45 -1.50 -13.32
CA SER A 52 20.91 -1.58 -13.20
C SER A 52 21.46 -2.93 -13.66
N ASP A 53 22.79 -3.03 -13.84
CA ASP A 53 23.49 -4.29 -14.18
C ASP A 53 23.24 -5.44 -13.19
N ARG A 54 22.81 -5.11 -11.96
CA ARG A 54 22.43 -6.10 -10.94
C ARG A 54 21.12 -6.81 -11.28
N GLY A 55 20.22 -6.15 -12.00
CA GLY A 55 18.95 -6.69 -12.46
C GLY A 55 19.01 -7.46 -13.78
N ARG A 56 20.18 -7.51 -14.47
CA ARG A 56 20.30 -7.96 -15.87
C ARG A 56 19.79 -9.38 -16.19
N TRP A 57 19.60 -10.23 -15.18
CA TRP A 57 19.10 -11.59 -15.34
C TRP A 57 17.66 -11.79 -14.86
N VAL A 58 16.98 -10.71 -14.44
CA VAL A 58 15.57 -10.72 -14.03
C VAL A 58 14.73 -10.25 -15.22
N THR A 59 13.85 -11.11 -15.73
CA THR A 59 12.95 -10.78 -16.85
C THR A 59 11.61 -11.49 -16.71
N GLY A 60 10.56 -10.93 -17.32
CA GLY A 60 9.21 -11.49 -17.34
C GLY A 60 8.50 -11.56 -15.98
N GLN A 61 9.03 -10.89 -14.95
CA GLN A 61 8.46 -10.90 -13.60
C GLN A 61 7.56 -9.69 -13.37
N THR A 62 6.48 -9.90 -12.62
CA THR A 62 5.73 -8.81 -11.97
C THR A 62 6.20 -8.72 -10.54
N ILE A 63 6.69 -7.55 -10.13
CA ILE A 63 7.22 -7.33 -8.78
C ILE A 63 6.15 -6.60 -7.96
N ASP A 64 5.72 -7.21 -6.85
CA ASP A 64 4.81 -6.57 -5.90
C ASP A 64 5.57 -5.49 -5.10
N ALA A 65 5.12 -4.25 -5.21
CA ALA A 65 5.65 -3.09 -4.50
C ALA A 65 4.65 -2.51 -3.49
N THR A 66 3.74 -3.33 -2.97
CA THR A 66 2.71 -2.91 -2.00
C THR A 66 3.15 -3.00 -0.54
N GLY A 67 4.41 -3.37 -0.30
CA GLY A 67 4.88 -3.68 1.04
C GLY A 67 4.27 -4.97 1.61
N GLY A 68 3.87 -5.90 0.73
CA GLY A 68 3.32 -7.20 1.10
C GLY A 68 1.85 -7.16 1.53
N SER A 69 1.11 -6.08 1.25
CA SER A 69 -0.30 -5.96 1.68
C SER A 69 -1.27 -6.91 0.97
N SER A 70 -0.79 -7.61 -0.07
CA SER A 70 -1.59 -8.55 -0.88
C SER A 70 -1.28 -10.02 -0.57
N LEU A 71 -0.48 -10.31 0.46
CA LEU A 71 0.01 -11.65 0.83
C LEU A 71 -0.76 -12.27 2.00
#